data_AF-D8Q6I9-F1
#
_entry.id   AF-D8Q6I9-F1
#
_cell.length_a   1.000
_cell.length_b   1.000
_cell.length_c   1.000
_cell.angle_alpha   90.00
_cell.angle_beta   90.00
_cell.angle_gamma   90.00
#
_symmetry.space_group_name_H-M   'P 1'
#
loop_
_entity.id
_entity.type
_entity.pdbx_description
1 polymer ?
#
loop_
_entity_poly.entity_id
_entity_poly.type
_entity_poly.pdbx_seq_one_letter_code
_entity_poly.pdbx_strand_id
1 'polypeptide(L)'
;CDARRGVTSVTSSAAPELEYSVAAHRTLIALRAAACHRPYHMVNDKFYRAEIEMLRPGTPIPSPPTVAEDVRRLYQGLSGDLGEYLRVSRR
;
A
#
# COMPACT_ATOMS: atom_id res chain seq x y z
N CYS A 1 -16.04 -4.79 26.73
CA CYS A 1 -15.00 -3.95 27.37
C CYS A 1 -13.64 -4.56 27.10
N ASP A 2 -12.95 -4.04 26.09
CA ASP A 2 -11.68 -4.56 25.54
C ASP A 2 -10.51 -4.58 26.52
N ALA A 3 -10.65 -3.92 27.67
CA ALA A 3 -9.72 -3.99 28.79
C ALA A 3 -9.46 -5.42 29.32
N ARG A 4 -10.44 -6.34 29.22
CA ARG A 4 -10.26 -7.75 29.65
C ARG A 4 -9.53 -8.61 28.61
N ARG A 5 -9.30 -8.11 27.39
CA ARG A 5 -8.66 -8.83 26.29
C ARG A 5 -7.18 -8.53 26.12
N GLY A 6 -6.58 -7.75 27.02
CA GLY A 6 -5.15 -7.42 26.94
C GLY A 6 -4.77 -6.57 25.73
N VAL A 7 -5.75 -5.89 25.12
CA VAL A 7 -5.48 -4.87 24.10
C VAL A 7 -4.89 -3.68 24.84
N THR A 8 -3.57 -3.66 24.97
CA THR A 8 -2.85 -2.44 25.27
C THR A 8 -3.21 -1.48 24.13
N SER A 9 -3.92 -0.40 24.46
CA SER A 9 -4.04 0.75 23.56
C SER A 9 -2.62 1.16 23.25
N VAL A 10 -2.11 0.74 22.09
CA VAL A 10 -0.81 1.14 21.60
C VAL A 10 -0.87 2.65 21.59
N THR A 11 -0.05 3.24 22.46
CA THR A 11 0.24 4.65 22.52
C THR A 11 0.31 5.14 21.09
N SER A 12 -0.58 6.05 20.73
CA SER A 12 -0.51 6.80 19.50
C SER A 12 0.82 7.55 19.55
N SER A 13 1.91 6.91 19.12
CA SER A 13 3.10 7.61 18.68
C SER A 13 2.56 8.47 17.56
N ALA A 14 2.51 9.78 17.77
CA ALA A 14 2.15 10.73 16.73
C ALA A 14 2.89 10.27 15.47
N ALA A 15 2.13 9.77 14.49
CA ALA A 15 2.73 9.32 13.25
C ALA A 15 3.55 10.51 12.77
N PRO A 16 4.83 10.31 12.37
CA PRO A 16 5.58 11.39 11.74
C PRO A 16 4.66 11.96 10.66
N GLU A 17 4.47 13.27 10.66
CA GLU A 17 3.65 13.95 9.66
C GLU A 17 4.19 13.51 8.30
N LEU A 18 3.51 12.55 7.66
CA LEU A 18 4.07 11.83 6.52
C LEU A 18 4.12 12.82 5.37
N GLU A 19 5.29 13.42 5.18
CA GLU A 19 5.52 14.29 4.04
C GLU A 19 5.21 13.53 2.76
N TYR A 20 4.46 14.18 1.88
CA TYR A 20 4.12 13.57 0.61
C TYR A 20 5.39 13.32 -0.20
N SER A 21 5.58 12.05 -0.56
CA SER A 21 6.54 11.62 -1.55
C SER A 21 5.82 10.87 -2.66
N VAL A 22 6.16 11.18 -3.91
CA VAL A 22 5.59 10.50 -5.09
C VAL A 22 5.84 9.00 -5.02
N ALA A 23 7.03 8.58 -4.55
CA ALA A 23 7.37 7.18 -4.38
C ALA A 23 6.48 6.51 -3.32
N ALA A 24 6.30 7.15 -2.16
CA ALA A 24 5.44 6.64 -1.10
C ALA A 24 3.97 6.52 -1.57
N HIS A 25 3.47 7.54 -2.28
CA HIS A 25 2.14 7.53 -2.86
C HIS A 25 1.93 6.35 -3.82
N ARG A 26 2.88 6.13 -4.75
CA ARG A 26 2.84 4.99 -5.67
C ARG A 26 2.85 3.65 -4.95
N THR A 27 3.69 3.50 -3.93
CA THR A 27 3.76 2.27 -3.12
C THR A 27 2.43 1.99 -2.43
N LEU A 28 1.77 3.02 -1.86
CA LEU A 28 0.46 2.86 -1.25
C LEU A 28 -0.62 2.44 -2.25
N ILE A 29 -0.57 2.95 -3.48
CA ILE A 29 -1.48 2.53 -4.56
C ILE A 29 -1.25 1.06 -4.92
N ALA A 30 0.01 0.67 -5.09
CA ALA A 30 0.38 -0.71 -5.42
C ALA A 30 -0.04 -1.68 -4.31
N LEU A 31 0.21 -1.32 -3.04
CA LEU A 31 -0.25 -2.10 -1.88
C LEU A 31 -1.77 -2.21 -1.82
N ARG A 32 -2.50 -1.12 -2.08
CA ARG A 32 -3.97 -1.13 -2.14
C ARG A 32 -4.47 -2.04 -3.27
N ALA A 33 -3.81 -2.04 -4.42
CA ALA A 33 -4.14 -2.93 -5.53
C ALA A 33 -3.90 -4.40 -5.17
N ALA A 34 -2.75 -4.72 -4.58
CA ALA A 34 -2.38 -6.07 -4.18
C ALA A 34 -3.26 -6.62 -3.04
N ALA A 35 -3.52 -5.81 -2.00
CA ALA A 35 -4.24 -6.25 -0.80
C ALA A 35 -5.75 -6.35 -1.02
N CYS A 36 -6.34 -5.47 -1.83
CA CYS A 36 -7.79 -5.44 -2.07
C CYS A 36 -8.20 -6.07 -3.41
N HIS A 37 -7.27 -6.73 -4.13
CA HIS A 37 -7.50 -7.26 -5.48
C HIS A 37 -8.12 -6.25 -6.45
N ARG A 38 -7.70 -4.97 -6.36
CA ARG A 38 -8.27 -3.91 -7.20
C ARG A 38 -7.59 -3.87 -8.57
N PRO A 39 -8.35 -3.60 -9.65
CA PRO A 39 -7.77 -3.44 -10.97
C PRO A 39 -6.87 -2.19 -11.03
N TYR A 40 -5.77 -2.27 -11.77
CA TYR A 40 -4.82 -1.15 -11.92
C TYR A 40 -5.46 0.10 -12.56
N HIS A 41 -6.52 -0.08 -13.33
CA HIS A 41 -7.31 1.00 -13.90
C HIS A 41 -8.04 1.87 -12.85
N MET A 42 -8.03 1.50 -11.57
CA MET A 42 -8.61 2.33 -10.50
C MET A 42 -8.02 3.74 -10.45
N VAL A 43 -6.76 3.91 -10.87
CA VAL A 43 -6.11 5.23 -10.92
C VAL A 43 -6.73 6.19 -11.94
N ASN A 44 -7.49 5.65 -12.90
CA ASN A 44 -8.23 6.43 -13.89
C ASN A 44 -9.68 6.70 -13.49
N ASP A 45 -10.14 6.18 -12.35
CA ASP A 45 -11.49 6.45 -11.87
C ASP A 45 -11.63 7.96 -11.53
N LYS A 46 -12.72 8.55 -12.00
CA LYS A 46 -13.07 9.95 -11.73
C LYS A 46 -13.17 10.24 -10.23
N PHE A 47 -13.64 9.27 -9.44
CA PHE A 47 -13.80 9.44 -8.00
C PHE A 47 -12.45 9.38 -7.28
N TYR A 48 -11.55 8.52 -7.73
CA TYR A 48 -10.18 8.46 -7.21
C TYR A 48 -9.40 9.75 -7.52
N ARG A 49 -9.56 10.28 -8.73
CA ARG A 49 -8.97 11.57 -9.11
C ARG A 49 -9.53 12.71 -8.27
N ALA A 50 -10.84 12.75 -8.05
CA ALA A 50 -11.48 13.75 -7.20
C ALA A 50 -11.03 13.64 -5.74
N GLU A 51 -10.89 12.43 -5.20
CA GLU A 51 -10.35 12.18 -3.85
C GLU A 51 -8.94 12.79 -3.72
N ILE A 52 -8.05 12.51 -4.68
CA ILE A 52 -6.69 13.05 -4.67
C ILE A 52 -6.69 14.57 -4.77
N GLU A 53 -7.50 15.14 -5.66
CA GLU A 53 -7.56 16.60 -5.86
C GLU A 53 -8.09 17.32 -4.61
N MET A 54 -9.07 16.74 -3.91
CA MET A 54 -9.58 17.27 -2.63
C MET A 54 -8.55 17.22 -1.50
N LEU A 55 -7.72 16.18 -1.46
CA LEU A 55 -6.70 16.02 -0.42
C LEU A 55 -5.44 16.85 -0.70
N ARG A 56 -4.97 16.84 -1.94
CA ARG A 56 -3.77 17.56 -2.39
C ARG A 56 -3.86 17.88 -3.89
N PRO A 57 -4.23 19.11 -4.26
CA PRO A 57 -4.41 19.48 -5.65
C PRO A 57 -3.11 19.41 -6.45
N GLY A 58 -3.20 19.01 -7.71
CA GLY A 58 -2.04 18.90 -8.60
C GLY A 58 -1.12 17.70 -8.34
N THR A 59 -1.57 16.72 -7.56
CA THR A 59 -0.81 15.49 -7.31
C THR A 59 -0.73 14.63 -8.59
N PRO A 60 0.49 14.23 -9.03
CA PRO A 60 0.63 13.41 -10.22
C PRO A 60 0.16 11.97 -9.96
N ILE A 61 -0.83 11.54 -10.73
CA ILE A 61 -1.39 10.19 -10.63
C ILE A 61 -0.60 9.25 -11.54
N PRO A 62 -0.13 8.10 -11.04
CA PRO A 62 0.61 7.15 -11.87
C PRO A 62 -0.30 6.52 -12.93
N SER A 63 0.31 6.10 -14.04
CA SER A 63 -0.43 5.37 -15.07
C SER A 63 -0.73 3.92 -14.62
N PRO A 64 -1.81 3.28 -15.11
CA PRO A 64 -2.08 1.87 -14.81
C PRO A 64 -0.91 0.89 -15.03
N PRO A 65 -0.12 0.97 -16.13
CA PRO A 65 1.03 0.07 -16.31
C PRO A 65 2.13 0.34 -15.27
N THR A 66 2.28 1.59 -14.80
CA THR A 66 3.19 1.92 -13.70
C THR A 66 2.80 1.20 -12.42
N VAL A 67 1.50 1.17 -12.09
CA VAL A 67 1.00 0.46 -10.90
C VAL A 67 1.20 -1.05 -11.03
N ALA A 68 0.97 -1.61 -12.22
CA ALA A 68 1.19 -3.04 -12.48
C ALA A 68 2.67 -3.43 -12.26
N GLU A 69 3.60 -2.61 -12.74
CA GLU A 69 5.04 -2.81 -12.52
C GLU A 69 5.43 -2.66 -11.05
N ASP A 70 4.87 -1.68 -10.34
CA ASP A 70 5.11 -1.49 -8.90
C ASP A 70 4.61 -2.70 -8.08
N VAL A 71 3.45 -3.26 -8.44
CA VAL A 71 2.91 -4.49 -7.84
C VAL A 71 3.79 -5.70 -8.17
N ARG A 72 4.28 -5.81 -9.41
CA ARG A 72 5.20 -6.88 -9.80
C ARG A 72 6.48 -6.85 -8.95
N ARG A 73 7.04 -5.66 -8.73
CA ARG A 73 8.24 -5.45 -7.88
C ARG A 73 7.97 -5.82 -6.42
N LEU A 74 6.80 -5.46 -5.89
CA LEU A 74 6.38 -5.88 -4.55
C LEU A 74 6.37 -7.39 -4.41
N TYR A 75 5.75 -8.11 -5.35
CA TYR A 75 5.73 -9.57 -5.32
C TYR A 75 7.11 -10.19 -5.53
N GLN A 76 7.99 -9.59 -6.34
CA GLN A 76 9.37 -10.07 -6.51
C GLN A 76 10.17 -9.98 -5.21
N GLY A 77 10.08 -8.86 -4.50
CA GLY A 77 10.70 -8.73 -3.18
C GLY A 77 10.17 -9.79 -2.22
N LEU A 78 8.84 -9.95 -2.16
CA LEU A 78 8.18 -10.92 -1.27
C LEU A 78 8.49 -12.38 -1.63
N SER A 79 8.73 -12.67 -2.92
CA SER A 79 9.01 -14.03 -3.37
C SER A 79 10.33 -14.58 -2.83
N GLY A 80 11.32 -13.71 -2.58
CA GLY A 80 12.56 -14.09 -1.91
C GLY A 80 12.30 -14.58 -0.49
N ASP A 81 11.58 -13.77 0.29
CA ASP A 81 11.24 -14.07 1.69
C ASP A 81 10.36 -15.33 1.81
N LEU A 82 9.37 -15.49 0.93
CA LEU A 82 8.53 -16.69 0.88
C LEU A 82 9.34 -17.94 0.50
N GLY A 83 10.31 -17.81 -0.40
CA GLY A 83 11.20 -18.91 -0.79
C GLY A 83 12.05 -19.41 0.39
N GLU A 84 12.57 -18.50 1.21
CA GLU A 84 13.27 -18.85 2.45
C GLU A 84 12.35 -19.51 3.48
N TYR A 85 11.16 -18.95 3.71
CA TYR A 85 10.18 -19.51 4.63
C TYR A 85 9.76 -20.94 4.26
N LEU A 86 9.42 -21.17 2.98
CA LEU A 86 9.05 -22.48 2.45
C LEU A 86 10.21 -23.49 2.49
N ARG A 87 11.45 -23.02 2.41
CA ARG A 87 12.65 -23.87 2.55
C ARG A 87 12.86 -24.30 4.01
N VAL A 88 12.59 -23.43 4.97
CA VAL A 88 12.70 -23.72 6.41
C VAL A 88 11.58 -24.65 6.89
N SER A 89 10.35 -24.51 6.37
CA SER A 89 9.19 -25.30 6.83
C SER A 89 9.11 -26.73 6.27
N ARG A 90 10.03 -27.15 5.39
CA ARG A 90 10.08 -28.50 4.78
C ARG A 90 10.93 -29.52 5.56
N ARG A 91 11.23 -29.28 6.84
CA ARG A 91 11.94 -30.24 7.71
C ARG A 91 10.98 -31.07 8.54
#